data_AF-A0A2N0NJR3-F1
#
_entry.id   AF-A0A2N0NJR3-F1
#
_cell.length_a   1.000
_cell.length_b   1.000
_cell.length_c   1.000
_cell.angle_alpha   90.00
_cell.angle_beta   90.00
_cell.angle_gamma   90.00
#
_symmetry.space_group_name_H-M   'P 1'
#
loop_
_entity.id
_entity.type
_entity.pdbx_description
1 polymer ?
#
loop_
_entity_poly.entity_id
_entity_poly.type
_entity_poly.pdbx_seq_one_letter_code
_entity_poly.pdbx_strand_id
1 'polypeptide(L)' 'MDEASKDNRTLSRGYGYSFKNTFATKKTVFVRRTRYTILPALSLQGIIAVDIMEGSYTKDKFKEFVISNVV' A
#
# COMPACT_ATOMS: atom_id res chain seq x y z
N MET A 1 1.24 11.21 -11.85
CA MET A 1 1.80 9.94 -11.32
C MET A 1 2.14 10.21 -9.86
N ASP A 2 1.78 9.30 -8.96
CA ASP A 2 2.07 9.43 -7.53
C ASP A 2 2.32 8.04 -6.94
N GLU A 3 3.08 7.95 -5.85
CA GLU A 3 3.44 6.68 -5.20
C GLU A 3 2.47 6.37 -4.05
N ALA A 4 1.86 5.19 -4.06
CA ALA A 4 0.98 4.71 -3.01
C ALA A 4 1.57 3.46 -2.34
N SER A 5 1.65 3.45 -1.01
CA SER A 5 2.15 2.27 -0.29
C SER A 5 1.00 1.49 0.36
N LYS A 6 0.95 0.18 0.12
CA LYS A 6 0.01 -0.76 0.74
C LYS A 6 0.76 -1.69 1.68
N ASP A 7 0.40 -1.65 2.95
CA ASP A 7 0.86 -2.63 3.94
C ASP A 7 -0.18 -3.75 4.08
N ASN A 8 0.25 -5.01 4.00
CA ASN A 8 -0.60 -6.20 4.18
C ASN A 8 -0.86 -6.56 5.66
N ARG A 9 -0.68 -5.62 6.58
CA ARG A 9 -1.13 -5.74 7.97
C ARG A 9 -2.59 -6.19 8.05
N THR A 10 -2.83 -7.19 8.88
CA THR A 10 -4.18 -7.55 9.32
C THR A 10 -4.77 -6.35 10.06
N LEU A 11 -5.93 -5.84 9.62
CA LEU A 11 -6.68 -4.82 10.35
C LEU A 11 -7.05 -5.38 11.73
N SER A 12 -6.24 -5.12 12.75
CA SER A 12 -6.47 -5.65 14.11
C SER A 12 -7.56 -4.89 14.88
N ARG A 13 -8.35 -4.04 14.20
CA ARG A 13 -9.36 -3.14 14.80
C ARG A 13 -10.73 -3.20 14.13
N GLY A 14 -11.12 -4.32 13.52
CA GLY A 14 -12.41 -4.41 12.82
C GLY A 14 -13.64 -4.30 13.74
N TYR A 15 -13.68 -5.07 14.84
CA TYR A 15 -14.95 -5.32 15.55
C TYR A 15 -14.79 -5.54 17.07
N GLY A 16 -13.90 -4.80 17.73
CA GLY A 16 -13.71 -4.90 19.18
C GLY A 16 -14.65 -3.98 19.95
N TYR A 17 -15.87 -4.41 20.24
CA TYR A 17 -16.75 -3.73 21.20
C TYR A 17 -16.59 -4.39 22.57
N SER A 18 -16.29 -3.63 23.62
CA SER A 18 -16.42 -4.15 24.98
C SER A 18 -17.83 -3.90 25.51
N PHE A 19 -18.32 -4.82 26.33
CA PHE A 19 -19.64 -4.71 26.96
C PHE A 19 -19.76 -3.51 27.92
N LYS A 20 -18.64 -3.08 28.50
CA LYS A 20 -18.52 -1.82 29.24
C LYS A 20 -17.99 -0.75 28.29
N ASN A 21 -18.29 0.52 28.51
CA ASN A 21 -17.89 1.67 27.66
C ASN A 21 -16.36 1.96 27.74
N THR A 22 -15.55 0.93 27.56
CA THR A 22 -14.09 0.93 27.68
C THR A 22 -13.47 0.68 26.31
N PHE A 23 -12.27 1.16 26.06
CA PHE A 23 -11.61 0.86 24.80
C PHE A 23 -11.13 -0.60 24.79
N ALA A 24 -11.52 -1.37 23.76
CA ALA A 24 -10.98 -2.71 23.57
C ALA A 24 -9.48 -2.65 23.22
N THR A 25 -8.62 -3.05 24.15
CA THR A 25 -7.17 -3.11 23.96
C THR A 25 -6.71 -4.54 23.71
N LYS A 26 -6.08 -4.81 22.57
CA LYS A 26 -5.42 -6.09 22.27
C LYS A 26 -3.92 -5.87 22.15
N LYS A 27 -3.12 -6.53 22.99
CA LYS A 27 -1.67 -6.61 22.80
C LYS A 27 -1.40 -7.58 21.65
N THR A 28 -0.85 -7.09 20.56
CA THR A 28 -0.43 -7.91 19.42
C THR A 28 1.05 -7.70 19.16
N VAL A 29 1.75 -8.75 18.76
CA VAL A 29 3.13 -8.65 18.28
C VAL A 29 3.17 -7.75 17.05
N PHE A 30 4.19 -6.90 16.92
CA PHE A 30 4.38 -6.09 15.73
C PHE A 30 4.92 -6.98 14.59
N VAL A 31 4.02 -7.62 13.85
CA VAL A 31 4.38 -8.42 12.68
C VAL A 31 4.50 -7.48 11.48
N ARG A 32 5.73 -7.18 11.07
CA ARG A 32 5.99 -6.55 9.76
C ARG A 32 5.67 -7.59 8.68
N ARG A 33 4.57 -7.38 7.95
CA ARG A 33 4.28 -8.11 6.72
C ARG A 33 4.93 -7.39 5.53
N THR A 34 4.85 -8.02 4.36
CA THR A 34 5.24 -7.41 3.10
C THR A 34 4.53 -6.07 2.88
N ARG A 35 5.32 -5.04 2.57
CA ARG A 35 4.84 -3.73 2.12
C ARG A 35 4.99 -3.67 0.61
N TYR A 36 3.87 -3.41 -0.06
CA TYR A 36 3.84 -3.16 -1.48
C TYR A 36 3.87 -1.65 -1.74
N THR A 37 4.59 -1.28 -2.77
CA THR A 37 4.60 0.05 -3.36
C THR A 37 3.90 -0.05 -4.71
N ILE A 38 2.93 0.82 -4.91
CA ILE A 38 2.05 0.87 -6.07
C ILE A 38 2.32 2.21 -6.75
N LEU A 39 2.68 2.17 -8.03
CA LEU A 39 2.99 3.35 -8.81
C LEU A 39 1.98 3.48 -9.97
N PRO A 40 0.82 4.13 -9.74
CA PRO A 40 -0.15 4.40 -10.79
C PRO A 40 0.25 5.61 -11.65
N ALA A 41 0.11 5.43 -12.97
CA ALA A 41 0.05 6.51 -13.95
C ALA A 41 -1.42 6.78 -14.30
N LEU A 42 -1.89 8.00 -14.01
CA LEU A 42 -3.27 8.42 -14.20
C LEU A 42 -3.37 9.48 -15.31
N SER A 43 -4.39 9.36 -16.16
CA SER A 43 -4.88 10.40 -17.07
C SER A 43 -6.33 10.78 -16.75
N LEU A 44 -6.87 11.73 -17.50
CA LEU A 44 -8.28 12.10 -17.45
C LEU A 44 -9.22 10.94 -17.81
N GLN A 45 -8.74 9.93 -18.54
CA GLN A 45 -9.52 8.75 -18.94
C GLN A 45 -9.42 7.61 -17.92
N GLY A 46 -8.58 7.75 -16.88
CA GLY A 46 -8.42 6.75 -15.83
C GLY A 46 -6.96 6.32 -15.67
N ILE A 47 -6.78 5.05 -15.30
CA ILE A 47 -5.47 4.47 -15.03
C ILE A 47 -4.84 4.01 -16.35
N ILE A 48 -3.72 4.61 -16.73
CA ILE A 48 -2.96 4.24 -17.95
C ILE A 48 -2.08 3.03 -17.67
N ALA A 49 -1.36 3.06 -16.55
CA ALA A 49 -0.45 2.00 -16.14
C ALA A 49 -0.37 1.90 -14.62
N VAL A 50 -0.08 0.70 -14.13
CA VAL A 50 0.16 0.45 -12.71
C VAL A 50 1.30 -0.54 -12.58
N ASP A 51 2.29 -0.18 -11.79
CA ASP A 51 3.29 -1.12 -11.31
C ASP A 51 3.11 -1.38 -9.81
N ILE A 52 3.26 -2.65 -9.41
CA ILE A 52 3.14 -3.10 -8.02
C ILE A 52 4.40 -3.89 -7.69
N MET A 53 5.19 -3.37 -6.75
CA MET A 53 6.40 -4.02 -6.30
C MET A 53 6.45 -4.17 -4.79
N GLU A 54 7.14 -5.21 -4.33
CA GLU A 54 7.48 -5.35 -2.91
C GLU A 54 8.68 -4.45 -2.56
N GLY A 55 8.58 -3.71 -1.46
CA GLY A 55 9.63 -2.81 -0.99
C GLY A 55 9.61 -1.43 -1.66
N SER A 56 10.73 -0.72 -1.57
CA SER A 56 10.83 0.67 -2.03
C SER A 56 11.17 0.79 -3.52
N TYR A 57 10.65 1.83 -4.16
CA TYR A 57 10.99 2.17 -5.54
C TYR A 57 12.39 2.80 -5.63
N THR A 58 13.19 2.38 -6.61
CA THR A 58 14.50 2.98 -6.91
C THR A 58 14.43 3.84 -8.17
N LYS A 59 15.38 4.76 -8.34
CA LYS A 59 15.42 5.66 -9.52
C LYS A 59 15.48 4.89 -10.84
N ASP A 60 16.19 3.77 -10.88
CA ASP A 60 16.35 2.98 -12.11
C ASP A 60 15.05 2.28 -12.49
N LYS A 61 14.37 1.68 -11.51
CA LYS A 61 13.03 1.10 -11.71
C LYS A 61 12.01 2.14 -12.17
N PHE A 62 12.10 3.36 -11.66
CA PHE A 62 11.24 4.46 -12.09
C PHE A 62 11.44 4.81 -13.56
N LYS A 63 12.69 4.90 -14.01
CA LYS A 63 12.99 5.13 -15.42
C LYS A 63 12.47 4.00 -16.31
N GLU A 64 12.70 2.76 -15.89
CA GLU A 64 12.22 1.57 -16.61
C GLU A 64 10.70 1.56 -16.72
N PHE A 65 9.98 1.87 -15.65
CA PHE A 65 8.52 1.97 -15.65
C PHE A 65 8.00 3.03 -16.63
N VAL A 66 8.61 4.22 -16.64
CA VAL A 66 8.20 5.28 -17.57
C VAL A 66 8.41 4.86 -19.02
N ILE A 67 9.54 4.25 -19.35
CA ILE A 67 9.86 3.82 -20.73
C ILE A 67 8.96 2.67 -21.20
N SER A 68 8.65 1.72 -20.30
CA SER A 68 7.96 0.49 -20.66
C SER A 68 6.43 0.60 -20.66
N ASN A 69 5.88 1.45 -19.80
CA ASN A 69 4.44 1.46 -19.51
C ASN A 69 3.76 2.82 -19.73
N VAL A 70 4.51 3.91 -19.87
CA VAL A 70 3.94 5.28 -19.96
C VAL A 70 4.22 5.94 -21.30
N VAL A 71 5.41 5.74 -21.87
CA VAL A 71 5.80 6.19 -23.22
C VAL A 71 5.33 5.19 -24.26
#